data_AF-A0A2M9Q2Y3-F1
#
_entry.id   AF-A0A2M9Q2Y3-F1
#
_cell.length_a   1.000
_cell.length_b   1.000
_cell.length_c   1.000
_cell.angle_alpha   90.00
_cell.angle_beta   90.00
_cell.angle_gamma   90.00
#
_symmetry.space_group_name_H-M   'P 1'
#
loop_
_entity.id
_entity.type
_entity.pdbx_description
1 polymer ?
#
loop_
_entity_poly.entity_id
_entity_poly.type
_entity_poly.pdbx_seq_one_letter_code
_entity_poly.pdbx_strand_id
1 'polypeptide(L)'
;MQSSFKGVSLMKKHILSLFLVMFAMFGFTSTSNASNTIYLESGNTHSNTLTSPKESQWYQINTTQDNSDINIYLANTTAPIRFSLYDSNKNLIEWNSTSVFKTLKAGTYYIEVYDYDWGNSYSSGSYEIKATYSSGKNVTHDPTTFEPNDTRENAFPIQSGKKISSLISNENDVDFYKFSTTVDNGDVNIYLANTSAPIKFNLYDSNKNLIASNNSSLFKSLKAGTYYIEVYDFYWDKQYSSGTYDLIATYSTNSKEHNPTTFEPNDTLENAFPIKSNVSINSQISNSSDIDFYSITLNKEGNVNISLSNTSAPIRFKIYDANKKWLDGSSESSSKHLAAGTYYIEVYADYWGDQYSSGTYTLTAGYPNAIAKSNEILLYLNNKTAYINGKNKTLATAPFTKQETTFVPLRFVSEELGAKVNWNSKNNDITVQLNGSKIILNTESYYVTVNGNSKILQVKPEVINGTTFVPLRFVSEALGKSVLWNAKNKSILIK
;
A
#
# COMPACT_ATOMS: atom_id res chain seq x y z
N MET A 1 8.17 -11.44 65.99
CA MET A 1 7.45 -10.30 66.62
C MET A 1 8.27 -9.03 66.48
N GLN A 2 7.67 -8.00 65.87
CA GLN A 2 7.81 -6.54 66.13
C GLN A 2 9.24 -5.93 66.15
N SER A 3 9.63 -5.13 65.13
CA SER A 3 9.41 -3.67 64.99
C SER A 3 10.09 -2.84 66.10
N SER A 4 11.01 -1.91 65.82
CA SER A 4 10.76 -0.53 65.36
C SER A 4 12.11 0.25 65.49
N PHE A 5 12.62 0.90 64.44
CA PHE A 5 12.46 2.31 64.00
C PHE A 5 13.36 3.37 64.69
N LYS A 6 14.16 4.06 63.83
CA LYS A 6 14.74 5.44 63.90
C LYS A 6 15.65 5.79 65.09
N GLY A 7 16.82 6.41 64.97
CA GLY A 7 17.51 7.30 64.03
C GLY A 7 18.63 7.97 64.88
N VAL A 8 19.66 8.70 64.44
CA VAL A 8 19.91 9.60 63.31
C VAL A 8 21.42 9.92 63.29
N SER A 9 21.97 10.13 62.09
CA SER A 9 23.14 10.98 61.75
C SER A 9 24.56 10.50 62.08
N LEU A 10 25.30 10.08 61.05
CA LEU A 10 26.41 10.85 60.46
C LEU A 10 26.89 10.13 59.17
N MET A 11 27.61 10.84 58.29
CA MET A 11 28.23 10.39 57.03
C MET A 11 27.35 10.37 55.77
N LYS A 12 26.99 11.57 55.31
CA LYS A 12 27.05 11.91 53.87
C LYS A 12 28.50 12.26 53.52
N LYS A 13 29.17 11.42 52.73
CA LYS A 13 30.24 11.70 51.74
C LYS A 13 31.12 10.46 51.60
N HIS A 14 30.92 9.70 50.52
CA HIS A 14 31.93 8.93 49.76
C HIS A 14 31.27 7.83 48.92
N ILE A 15 30.70 8.21 47.77
CA ILE A 15 30.64 7.36 46.57
C ILE A 15 30.73 8.33 45.38
N LEU A 16 31.94 8.70 44.98
CA LEU A 16 32.24 9.26 43.65
C LEU A 16 33.76 9.17 43.43
N SER A 17 34.27 7.98 43.13
CA SER A 17 35.66 7.80 42.68
C SER A 17 35.75 6.56 41.79
N LEU A 18 35.42 6.69 40.51
CA LEU A 18 36.02 5.99 39.37
C LEU A 18 35.24 6.41 38.11
N PHE A 19 35.51 7.60 37.58
CA PHE A 19 35.26 7.99 36.17
C PHE A 19 35.80 9.42 35.99
N LEU A 20 37.11 9.58 36.23
CA LEU A 20 37.82 10.83 35.96
C LEU A 20 39.32 10.57 35.74
N VAL A 21 39.68 9.84 34.69
CA VAL A 21 41.06 9.86 34.13
C VAL A 21 40.99 9.57 32.62
N MET A 22 40.70 10.60 31.82
CA MET A 22 41.36 10.89 30.54
C MET A 22 40.81 12.23 30.01
N PHE A 23 41.09 13.29 30.75
CA PHE A 23 40.97 14.67 30.27
C PHE A 23 42.37 15.27 30.38
N ALA A 24 43.22 15.02 29.39
CA ALA A 24 44.47 15.75 29.20
C ALA A 24 44.96 15.61 27.76
N MET A 25 45.20 16.78 27.15
CA MET A 25 45.90 17.01 25.88
C MET A 25 45.15 16.72 24.57
N PHE A 26 44.10 17.49 24.32
CA PHE A 26 44.01 18.17 23.01
C PHE A 26 43.67 19.62 23.27
N GLY A 27 44.62 20.51 22.99
CA GLY A 27 44.37 21.94 23.01
C GLY A 27 43.32 22.27 21.95
N PHE A 28 42.15 22.74 22.39
CA PHE A 28 41.25 23.48 21.53
C PHE A 28 41.97 24.75 21.08
N THR A 29 42.64 24.68 19.94
CA THR A 29 42.83 25.88 19.13
C THR A 29 41.50 26.09 18.41
N SER A 30 40.76 27.10 18.85
CA SER A 30 39.61 27.63 18.11
C SER A 30 40.11 28.22 16.80
N THR A 31 40.27 27.38 15.78
CA THR A 31 40.31 27.86 14.40
C THR A 31 38.89 27.76 13.85
N SER A 32 38.39 28.90 13.42
CA SER A 32 37.07 29.09 12.83
C SER A 32 36.96 28.31 11.51
N ASN A 33 36.48 27.07 11.54
CA ASN A 33 36.17 26.27 10.35
C ASN A 33 34.70 26.42 9.89
N ALA A 34 34.10 27.60 10.06
CA ALA A 34 32.76 27.87 9.55
C ALA A 34 32.67 27.86 8.01
N SER A 35 33.80 27.87 7.30
CA SER A 35 33.89 27.99 5.83
C SER A 35 33.84 26.66 5.04
N ASN A 36 33.91 25.49 5.69
CA ASN A 36 33.96 24.19 5.00
C ASN A 36 32.83 23.21 5.37
N THR A 37 31.75 23.66 6.03
CA THR A 37 30.64 22.74 6.39
C THR A 37 29.79 22.40 5.16
N ILE A 38 29.63 21.12 4.86
CA ILE A 38 28.83 20.63 3.72
C ILE A 38 27.42 20.28 4.18
N TYR A 39 26.40 20.77 3.48
CA TYR A 39 25.03 20.35 3.76
C TYR A 39 24.75 18.98 3.16
N LEU A 40 24.30 18.02 3.97
CA LEU A 40 23.86 16.70 3.51
C LEU A 40 22.37 16.75 3.24
N GLU A 41 21.97 16.74 1.98
CA GLU A 41 20.57 16.58 1.60
C GLU A 41 20.09 15.16 1.96
N SER A 42 18.90 15.07 2.56
CA SER A 42 18.36 13.80 3.05
C SER A 42 18.31 12.75 1.94
N GLY A 43 18.91 11.59 2.19
CA GLY A 43 18.93 10.45 1.28
C GLY A 43 20.06 10.44 0.26
N ASN A 44 20.76 11.57 0.08
CA ASN A 44 21.86 11.65 -0.87
C ASN A 44 23.17 11.15 -0.24
N THR A 45 23.86 10.27 -0.97
CA THR A 45 25.22 9.83 -0.61
C THR A 45 26.22 10.90 -1.01
N HIS A 46 27.17 11.19 -0.12
CA HIS A 46 28.28 12.10 -0.37
C HIS A 46 29.62 11.39 -0.16
N SER A 47 30.45 11.32 -1.20
CA SER A 47 31.79 10.72 -1.13
C SER A 47 32.85 11.78 -0.82
N ASN A 48 33.80 11.47 0.05
CA ASN A 48 34.91 12.36 0.37
C ASN A 48 36.17 11.59 0.79
N THR A 49 37.31 12.27 0.84
CA THR A 49 38.61 11.71 1.25
C THR A 49 39.29 12.64 2.24
N LEU A 50 39.62 12.13 3.43
CA LEU A 50 40.53 12.81 4.34
C LEU A 50 41.95 12.60 3.82
N THR A 51 42.75 13.66 3.73
CA THR A 51 44.07 13.66 3.06
C THR A 51 45.24 13.86 4.03
N SER A 52 44.97 14.15 5.30
CA SER A 52 46.00 14.38 6.31
C SER A 52 45.60 13.88 7.71
N PRO A 53 46.59 13.52 8.56
CA PRO A 53 46.33 13.14 9.94
C PRO A 53 45.65 14.27 10.72
N LYS A 54 44.63 13.95 11.53
CA LYS A 54 43.80 14.90 12.31
C LYS A 54 42.92 15.83 11.47
N GLU A 55 42.80 15.57 10.18
CA GLU A 55 41.78 16.20 9.35
C GLU A 55 40.39 15.72 9.76
N SER A 56 39.44 16.64 9.82
CA SER A 56 38.02 16.31 9.95
C SER A 56 37.20 17.11 8.96
N GLN A 57 36.13 16.50 8.47
CA GLN A 57 35.15 17.15 7.63
C GLN A 57 33.85 17.34 8.40
N TRP A 58 33.33 18.55 8.35
CA TRP A 58 32.07 18.90 8.99
C TRP A 58 30.93 18.87 7.99
N TYR A 59 29.83 18.26 8.41
CA TYR A 59 28.57 18.22 7.69
C TYR A 59 27.44 18.82 8.53
N GLN A 60 26.37 19.23 7.86
CA GLN A 60 25.17 19.76 8.48
C GLN A 60 23.91 19.08 7.92
N ILE A 61 22.96 18.78 8.81
CA ILE A 61 21.58 18.40 8.46
C ILE A 61 20.59 19.29 9.20
N ASN A 62 19.38 19.44 8.64
CA ASN A 62 18.30 20.22 9.26
C ASN A 62 17.01 19.38 9.32
N THR A 63 16.62 18.94 10.51
CA THR A 63 15.32 18.27 10.72
C THR A 63 14.24 19.32 10.90
N THR A 64 13.07 19.09 10.30
CA THR A 64 11.95 20.08 10.31
C THR A 64 10.78 19.68 11.19
N GLN A 65 10.73 18.43 11.64
CA GLN A 65 9.67 17.90 12.48
C GLN A 65 10.21 17.45 13.82
N ASP A 66 9.46 17.71 14.89
CA ASP A 66 9.76 17.14 16.20
C ASP A 66 9.55 15.64 16.18
N ASN A 67 10.41 14.93 16.91
CA ASN A 67 10.44 13.47 16.97
C ASN A 67 10.68 12.81 15.60
N SER A 68 11.49 13.42 14.73
CA SER A 68 11.91 12.83 13.45
C SER A 68 12.95 11.74 13.69
N ASP A 69 12.80 10.59 13.04
CA ASP A 69 13.92 9.64 12.96
C ASP A 69 15.00 10.19 12.03
N ILE A 70 16.25 9.92 12.40
CA ILE A 70 17.43 10.14 11.58
C ILE A 70 18.18 8.82 11.47
N ASN A 71 18.67 8.51 10.28
CA ASN A 71 19.66 7.47 10.04
C ASN A 71 20.90 8.14 9.42
N ILE A 72 22.07 8.00 10.02
CA ILE A 72 23.33 8.48 9.43
C ILE A 72 24.30 7.32 9.47
N TYR A 73 24.98 7.03 8.36
CA TYR A 73 26.01 6.01 8.34
C TYR A 73 27.13 6.34 7.37
N LEU A 74 28.28 5.72 7.63
CA LEU A 74 29.42 5.69 6.75
C LEU A 74 29.40 4.39 5.94
N ALA A 75 29.70 4.51 4.65
CA ALA A 75 29.86 3.38 3.74
C ALA A 75 31.21 3.49 3.00
N ASN A 76 31.64 2.39 2.38
CA ASN A 76 32.82 2.35 1.50
C ASN A 76 34.09 2.98 2.08
N THR A 77 34.29 2.83 3.40
CA THR A 77 35.45 3.40 4.11
C THR A 77 36.73 2.63 3.80
N THR A 78 37.81 3.32 3.42
CA THR A 78 39.12 2.70 3.15
C THR A 78 40.10 2.80 4.32
N ALA A 79 39.70 3.46 5.41
CA ALA A 79 40.42 3.59 6.66
C ALA A 79 39.45 3.50 7.86
N PRO A 80 39.93 3.44 9.11
CA PRO A 80 39.10 3.49 10.33
C PRO A 80 38.37 4.83 10.55
N ILE A 81 37.54 5.25 9.59
CA ILE A 81 36.79 6.50 9.65
C ILE A 81 35.62 6.36 10.64
N ARG A 82 35.38 7.42 11.39
CA ARG A 82 34.31 7.54 12.40
C ARG A 82 33.67 8.92 12.30
N PHE A 83 32.50 9.07 12.89
CA PHE A 83 31.88 10.38 13.06
C PHE A 83 31.37 10.61 14.49
N SER A 84 31.24 11.89 14.83
CA SER A 84 30.50 12.35 16.01
C SER A 84 29.36 13.27 15.58
N LEU A 85 28.22 13.16 16.26
CA LEU A 85 27.02 13.96 16.02
C LEU A 85 26.85 15.00 17.12
N TYR A 86 26.49 16.22 16.75
CA TYR A 86 26.35 17.36 17.65
C TYR A 86 25.03 18.10 17.43
N ASP A 87 24.50 18.72 18.49
CA ASP A 87 23.40 19.67 18.39
C ASP A 87 23.84 21.03 17.81
N SER A 88 22.89 21.95 17.67
CA SER A 88 23.14 23.31 17.14
C SER A 88 24.11 24.13 17.99
N ASN A 89 24.25 23.81 19.28
CA ASN A 89 25.18 24.46 20.22
C ASN A 89 26.53 23.72 20.30
N LYS A 90 26.76 22.72 19.43
CA LYS A 90 27.96 21.86 19.41
C LYS A 90 28.09 20.98 20.66
N ASN A 91 26.99 20.70 21.37
CA ASN A 91 27.01 19.66 22.41
C ASN A 91 26.99 18.28 21.73
N LEU A 92 27.83 17.37 22.23
CA LEU A 92 27.94 16.01 21.72
C LEU A 92 26.66 15.22 21.99
N ILE A 93 26.10 14.61 20.94
CA ILE A 93 24.93 13.73 20.97
C ILE A 93 25.35 12.26 20.85
N GLU A 94 26.27 11.98 19.92
CA GLU A 94 26.79 10.64 19.65
C GLU A 94 28.28 10.75 19.36
N TRP A 95 29.06 9.81 19.89
CA TRP A 95 30.52 9.83 19.78
C TRP A 95 31.03 8.63 19.02
N ASN A 96 32.02 8.82 18.16
CA ASN A 96 32.84 7.75 17.61
C ASN A 96 32.04 6.59 16.98
N SER A 97 31.13 6.95 16.08
CA SER A 97 30.19 6.03 15.46
C SER A 97 30.49 5.81 13.98
N THR A 98 30.11 4.65 13.45
CA THR A 98 30.05 4.37 12.00
C THR A 98 28.63 4.48 11.47
N SER A 99 27.64 4.37 12.35
CA SER A 99 26.23 4.58 12.05
C SER A 99 25.47 5.03 13.30
N VAL A 100 24.36 5.73 13.12
CA VAL A 100 23.47 6.15 14.20
C VAL A 100 22.03 6.17 13.69
N PHE A 101 21.13 5.55 14.45
CA PHE A 101 19.69 5.70 14.30
C PHE A 101 19.12 6.33 15.57
N LYS A 102 18.54 7.53 15.47
CA LYS A 102 17.99 8.26 16.62
C LYS A 102 16.73 9.04 16.25
N THR A 103 15.86 9.23 17.23
CA THR A 103 14.76 10.19 17.13
C THR A 103 15.20 11.53 17.73
N LEU A 104 15.14 12.59 16.92
CA LEU A 104 15.58 13.94 17.29
C LEU A 104 14.44 14.95 17.17
N LYS A 105 14.61 16.10 17.83
CA LYS A 105 13.70 17.25 17.68
C LYS A 105 13.97 17.98 16.36
N ALA A 106 13.09 18.90 15.99
CA ALA A 106 13.37 19.82 14.89
C ALA A 106 14.59 20.68 15.24
N GLY A 107 15.54 20.80 14.31
CA GLY A 107 16.76 21.57 14.56
C GLY A 107 17.88 21.31 13.56
N THR A 108 18.93 22.11 13.70
CA THR A 108 20.19 21.95 12.98
C THR A 108 21.12 21.05 13.78
N TYR A 109 21.71 20.07 13.09
CA TYR A 109 22.69 19.15 13.66
C TYR A 109 23.96 19.16 12.81
N TYR A 110 25.09 18.90 13.47
CA TYR A 110 26.39 18.86 12.83
C TYR A 110 27.02 17.50 13.00
N ILE A 111 27.69 17.02 11.96
CA ILE A 111 28.38 15.74 11.95
C ILE A 111 29.85 16.02 11.65
N GLU A 112 30.74 15.62 12.54
CA GLU A 112 32.18 15.68 12.30
C GLU A 112 32.66 14.28 11.92
N VAL A 113 33.14 14.12 10.69
CA VAL A 113 33.75 12.87 10.20
C VAL A 113 35.27 13.00 10.29
N TYR A 114 35.92 12.03 10.91
CA TYR A 114 37.35 12.05 11.19
C TYR A 114 37.95 10.63 11.12
N ASP A 115 39.26 10.57 10.95
CA ASP A 115 40.04 9.34 11.06
C ASP A 115 40.24 8.97 12.54
N TYR A 116 39.92 7.73 12.93
CA TYR A 116 39.98 7.24 14.31
C TYR A 116 41.02 6.13 14.46
N ASP A 117 42.21 6.48 14.95
CA ASP A 117 43.23 5.49 15.32
C ASP A 117 43.97 5.85 16.62
N TRP A 118 44.31 4.82 17.39
CA TRP A 118 44.99 4.89 18.70
C TRP A 118 46.53 4.88 18.58
N GLY A 119 47.10 4.83 17.37
CA GLY A 119 48.55 4.79 17.19
C GLY A 119 49.06 5.24 15.81
N ASN A 120 49.31 6.55 15.67
CA ASN A 120 50.29 7.23 14.80
C ASN A 120 50.70 6.66 13.40
N SER A 121 49.91 5.84 12.72
CA SER A 121 50.21 5.42 11.34
C SER A 121 48.95 5.09 10.54
N TYR A 122 48.26 6.09 9.97
CA TYR A 122 48.29 6.51 8.56
C TYR A 122 47.40 7.74 8.35
N SER A 123 47.38 8.24 7.10
CA SER A 123 47.36 9.65 6.74
C SER A 123 46.38 10.03 5.63
N SER A 124 45.44 9.16 5.26
CA SER A 124 44.37 9.51 4.31
C SER A 124 43.39 8.34 4.15
N GLY A 125 42.10 8.62 4.06
CA GLY A 125 41.06 7.61 3.87
C GLY A 125 39.83 8.19 3.19
N SER A 126 39.28 7.45 2.23
CA SER A 126 38.02 7.76 1.57
C SER A 126 36.84 7.15 2.33
N TYR A 127 35.69 7.80 2.25
CA TYR A 127 34.43 7.34 2.80
C TYR A 127 33.26 7.89 1.99
N GLU A 128 32.11 7.27 2.18
CA GLU A 128 30.81 7.80 1.80
C GLU A 128 29.99 8.05 3.07
N ILE A 129 29.25 9.15 3.10
CA ILE A 129 28.30 9.45 4.17
C ILE A 129 26.90 9.62 3.58
N LYS A 130 25.90 8.93 4.15
CA LYS A 130 24.47 9.11 3.86
C LYS A 130 23.78 9.54 5.14
N ALA A 131 22.85 10.48 5.02
CA ALA A 131 21.97 10.88 6.11
C ALA A 131 20.53 10.92 5.61
N THR A 132 19.63 10.19 6.24
CA THR A 132 18.20 10.13 5.90
C THR A 132 17.40 10.69 7.07
N TYR A 133 16.56 11.71 6.82
CA TYR A 133 15.84 12.45 7.85
C TYR A 133 14.65 13.26 7.30
N SER A 134 13.76 13.73 8.18
CA SER A 134 12.63 14.61 7.80
C SER A 134 13.08 16.04 7.47
N SER A 135 13.38 16.29 6.19
CA SER A 135 13.80 17.60 5.68
C SER A 135 12.66 18.59 5.45
N GLY A 136 11.40 18.16 5.60
CA GLY A 136 10.20 18.98 5.35
C GLY A 136 9.91 19.22 3.86
N LYS A 137 10.76 18.70 2.97
CA LYS A 137 10.52 18.63 1.53
C LYS A 137 9.84 17.31 1.18
N ASN A 138 9.09 17.29 0.07
CA ASN A 138 8.59 16.05 -0.49
C ASN A 138 9.77 15.16 -0.89
N VAL A 139 9.81 13.94 -0.34
CA VAL A 139 10.79 12.93 -0.72
C VAL A 139 10.44 12.42 -2.11
N THR A 140 11.41 12.48 -3.01
CA THR A 140 11.30 11.82 -4.32
C THR A 140 12.02 10.50 -4.21
N HIS A 141 11.27 9.40 -4.35
CA HIS A 141 11.83 8.06 -4.31
C HIS A 141 12.29 7.64 -5.70
N ASP A 142 13.42 6.95 -5.77
CA ASP A 142 13.81 6.22 -6.95
C ASP A 142 12.78 5.12 -7.23
N PRO A 143 12.21 5.03 -8.44
CA PRO A 143 11.14 4.08 -8.74
C PRO A 143 11.62 2.62 -8.85
N THR A 144 12.93 2.38 -8.81
CA THR A 144 13.55 1.05 -8.92
C THR A 144 14.15 0.58 -7.60
N THR A 145 14.78 1.47 -6.84
CA THR A 145 15.38 1.14 -5.54
C THR A 145 14.52 1.55 -4.35
N PHE A 146 13.49 2.38 -4.56
CA PHE A 146 12.58 2.92 -3.52
C PHE A 146 13.23 3.89 -2.51
N GLU A 147 14.53 4.14 -2.68
CA GLU A 147 15.34 5.04 -1.88
C GLU A 147 15.04 6.52 -2.17
N PRO A 148 15.14 7.44 -1.19
CA PRO A 148 15.55 7.19 0.18
C PRO A 148 14.38 6.75 1.06
N ASN A 149 14.56 5.69 1.84
CA ASN A 149 13.51 5.12 2.70
C ASN A 149 14.00 4.62 4.07
N ASP A 150 15.18 5.05 4.52
CA ASP A 150 15.80 4.59 5.77
C ASP A 150 15.20 5.17 7.07
N THR A 151 14.07 5.88 6.97
CA THR A 151 13.36 6.44 8.13
C THR A 151 11.86 6.36 7.91
N ARG A 152 11.06 6.34 8.99
CA ARG A 152 9.59 6.33 8.90
C ARG A 152 9.05 7.54 8.15
N GLU A 153 9.66 8.70 8.33
CA GLU A 153 9.26 9.95 7.68
C GLU A 153 9.47 9.88 6.16
N ASN A 154 10.51 9.16 5.72
CA ASN A 154 10.77 8.87 4.33
C ASN A 154 10.26 7.48 3.91
N ALA A 155 9.34 6.86 4.64
CA ALA A 155 8.87 5.52 4.29
C ALA A 155 8.16 5.53 2.93
N PHE A 156 8.52 4.57 2.06
CA PHE A 156 7.92 4.42 0.74
C PHE A 156 6.46 3.95 0.85
N PRO A 157 5.48 4.66 0.25
CA PRO A 157 4.08 4.24 0.30
C PRO A 157 3.83 3.02 -0.60
N ILE A 158 3.35 1.92 -0.01
CA ILE A 158 3.05 0.69 -0.76
C ILE A 158 1.55 0.54 -1.02
N GLN A 159 1.20 -0.11 -2.12
CA GLN A 159 -0.18 -0.48 -2.46
C GLN A 159 -0.46 -1.93 -2.06
N SER A 160 -1.66 -2.20 -1.55
CA SER A 160 -2.06 -3.55 -1.12
C SER A 160 -1.90 -4.56 -2.27
N GLY A 161 -1.22 -5.67 -2.01
CA GLY A 161 -0.98 -6.77 -2.96
C GLY A 161 0.08 -6.50 -4.03
N LYS A 162 0.66 -5.29 -4.06
CA LYS A 162 1.77 -5.01 -4.98
C LYS A 162 3.07 -5.53 -4.40
N LYS A 163 3.76 -6.37 -5.18
CA LYS A 163 5.10 -6.84 -4.87
C LYS A 163 6.12 -5.72 -5.04
N ILE A 164 6.96 -5.54 -4.03
CA ILE A 164 8.15 -4.70 -4.03
C ILE A 164 9.36 -5.61 -4.03
N SER A 165 10.28 -5.41 -4.98
CA SER A 165 11.56 -6.13 -5.03
C SER A 165 12.67 -5.14 -4.77
N SER A 166 13.35 -5.23 -3.63
CA SER A 166 14.37 -4.25 -3.20
C SER A 166 15.64 -4.93 -2.68
N LEU A 167 16.61 -4.10 -2.28
CA LEU A 167 17.94 -4.49 -1.83
C LEU A 167 18.28 -3.76 -0.52
N ILE A 168 18.64 -4.52 0.51
CA ILE A 168 19.43 -4.01 1.63
C ILE A 168 20.89 -3.95 1.14
N SER A 169 21.41 -2.75 0.91
CA SER A 169 22.71 -2.54 0.25
C SER A 169 23.91 -2.78 1.16
N ASN A 170 23.75 -2.52 2.46
CA ASN A 170 24.78 -2.70 3.48
C ASN A 170 24.14 -2.89 4.88
N GLU A 171 24.94 -3.20 5.91
CA GLU A 171 24.45 -3.48 7.27
C GLU A 171 23.76 -2.30 7.98
N ASN A 172 23.93 -1.07 7.47
CA ASN A 172 23.29 0.14 8.00
C ASN A 172 22.11 0.59 7.13
N ASP A 173 21.84 -0.14 6.06
CA ASP A 173 20.71 0.09 5.19
C ASP A 173 19.45 -0.57 5.76
N VAL A 174 18.39 0.21 5.83
CA VAL A 174 17.10 -0.18 6.40
C VAL A 174 16.05 0.40 5.49
N ASP A 175 15.04 -0.39 5.15
CA ASP A 175 13.97 0.05 4.26
C ASP A 175 12.66 0.20 5.04
N PHE A 176 12.14 1.43 5.14
CA PHE A 176 10.81 1.67 5.67
C PHE A 176 9.77 1.76 4.55
N TYR A 177 8.68 1.04 4.73
CA TYR A 177 7.47 1.13 3.92
C TYR A 177 6.29 1.57 4.78
N LYS A 178 5.32 2.26 4.18
CA LYS A 178 4.10 2.69 4.87
C LYS A 178 2.84 2.28 4.13
N PHE A 179 1.83 1.88 4.89
CA PHE A 179 0.49 1.59 4.38
C PHE A 179 -0.58 2.08 5.36
N SER A 180 -1.85 2.05 4.94
CA SER A 180 -2.97 2.40 5.82
C SER A 180 -4.15 1.47 5.60
N THR A 181 -4.62 0.85 6.68
CA THR A 181 -5.94 0.21 6.69
C THR A 181 -6.98 1.27 7.01
N THR A 182 -8.10 1.24 6.29
CA THR A 182 -9.21 2.18 6.46
C THR A 182 -10.41 1.57 7.18
N VAL A 183 -10.24 0.34 7.67
CA VAL A 183 -11.28 -0.48 8.29
C VAL A 183 -10.84 -0.87 9.70
N ASP A 184 -11.74 -0.73 10.67
CA ASP A 184 -11.50 -1.22 12.02
C ASP A 184 -11.54 -2.75 12.05
N ASN A 185 -10.52 -3.34 12.67
CA ASN A 185 -10.25 -4.78 12.64
C ASN A 185 -10.03 -5.31 11.21
N GLY A 186 -9.46 -4.48 10.34
CA GLY A 186 -9.06 -4.88 9.00
C GLY A 186 -7.92 -5.89 9.05
N ASP A 187 -8.04 -6.96 8.28
CA ASP A 187 -7.01 -7.97 8.15
C ASP A 187 -5.81 -7.42 7.35
N VAL A 188 -4.61 -7.77 7.80
CA VAL A 188 -3.32 -7.40 7.23
C VAL A 188 -2.44 -8.64 7.14
N ASN A 189 -1.95 -8.91 5.93
CA ASN A 189 -0.88 -9.88 5.67
C ASN A 189 0.38 -9.15 5.25
N ILE A 190 1.52 -9.59 5.77
CA ILE A 190 2.84 -9.17 5.30
C ILE A 190 3.63 -10.43 5.00
N TYR A 191 4.25 -10.46 3.82
CA TYR A 191 5.04 -11.56 3.35
C TYR A 191 6.38 -11.06 2.82
N LEU A 192 7.45 -11.70 3.28
CA LEU A 192 8.82 -11.51 2.85
C LEU A 192 9.28 -12.79 2.16
N ALA A 193 9.75 -12.66 0.92
CA ALA A 193 10.11 -13.77 0.03
C ALA A 193 11.44 -13.53 -0.69
N ASN A 194 11.95 -14.57 -1.36
CA ASN A 194 13.11 -14.49 -2.26
C ASN A 194 14.32 -13.77 -1.65
N THR A 195 14.53 -13.94 -0.34
CA THR A 195 15.59 -13.26 0.39
C THR A 195 16.94 -13.90 0.04
N SER A 196 17.91 -13.10 -0.41
CA SER A 196 19.28 -13.60 -0.67
C SER A 196 20.18 -13.57 0.58
N ALA A 197 19.70 -12.96 1.66
CA ALA A 197 20.35 -12.86 2.96
C ALA A 197 19.30 -13.05 4.08
N PRO A 198 19.72 -13.19 5.35
CA PRO A 198 18.82 -13.34 6.50
C PRO A 198 18.06 -12.05 6.87
N ILE A 199 17.11 -11.67 6.02
CA ILE A 199 16.35 -10.43 6.14
C ILE A 199 15.12 -10.64 7.04
N LYS A 200 14.81 -9.63 7.85
CA LYS A 200 13.64 -9.59 8.74
C LYS A 200 12.82 -8.34 8.51
N PHE A 201 11.61 -8.34 9.06
CA PHE A 201 10.83 -7.13 9.17
C PHE A 201 10.20 -6.92 10.54
N ASN A 202 10.04 -5.65 10.90
CA ASN A 202 9.26 -5.19 12.04
C ASN A 202 8.03 -4.43 11.54
N LEU A 203 6.91 -4.55 12.25
CA LEU A 203 5.70 -3.79 12.02
C LEU A 203 5.47 -2.81 13.18
N TYR A 204 5.29 -1.52 12.87
CA TYR A 204 5.06 -0.46 13.84
C TYR A 204 3.71 0.25 13.61
N ASP A 205 3.13 0.76 14.69
CA ASP A 205 2.05 1.75 14.61
C ASP A 205 2.58 3.17 14.32
N SER A 206 1.65 4.11 14.12
CA SER A 206 1.98 5.53 13.91
C SER A 206 2.63 6.22 15.10
N ASN A 207 2.55 5.64 16.30
CA ASN A 207 3.20 6.14 17.52
C ASN A 207 4.58 5.51 17.75
N LYS A 208 5.14 4.81 16.74
CA LYS A 208 6.45 4.14 16.79
C LYS A 208 6.48 2.93 17.74
N ASN A 209 5.33 2.43 18.18
CA ASN A 209 5.26 1.21 18.99
C ASN A 209 5.42 -0.02 18.10
N LEU A 210 6.28 -0.96 18.51
CA LEU A 210 6.44 -2.26 17.83
C LEU A 210 5.18 -3.12 18.05
N ILE A 211 4.58 -3.57 16.96
CA ILE A 211 3.43 -4.49 16.95
C ILE A 211 3.90 -5.93 16.82
N ALA A 212 4.83 -6.20 15.91
CA ALA A 212 5.33 -7.54 15.61
C ALA A 212 6.72 -7.50 14.94
N SER A 213 7.48 -8.59 15.09
CA SER A 213 8.76 -8.82 14.41
C SER A 213 8.75 -10.23 13.84
N ASN A 214 9.06 -10.39 12.56
CA ASN A 214 9.04 -11.68 11.86
C ASN A 214 10.14 -11.75 10.79
N ASN A 215 10.40 -12.96 10.29
CA ASN A 215 11.40 -13.25 9.26
C ASN A 215 10.82 -13.87 7.98
N SER A 216 9.50 -14.09 7.91
CA SER A 216 8.85 -14.61 6.71
C SER A 216 7.47 -13.99 6.52
N SER A 217 6.52 -14.23 7.42
CA SER A 217 5.16 -13.74 7.26
C SER A 217 4.49 -13.31 8.56
N LEU A 218 3.43 -12.52 8.42
CA LEU A 218 2.58 -12.06 9.51
C LEU A 218 1.13 -11.95 9.01
N PHE A 219 0.19 -12.53 9.77
CA PHE A 219 -1.25 -12.24 9.68
C PHE A 219 -1.69 -11.50 10.95
N LYS A 220 -2.40 -10.37 10.80
CA LYS A 220 -2.90 -9.58 11.93
C LYS A 220 -4.14 -8.78 11.56
N SER A 221 -5.16 -8.77 12.41
CA SER A 221 -6.26 -7.80 12.33
C SER A 221 -5.86 -6.52 13.08
N LEU A 222 -5.94 -5.37 12.40
CA LEU A 222 -5.52 -4.05 12.89
C LEU A 222 -6.68 -3.06 12.87
N LYS A 223 -6.61 -2.02 13.72
CA LYS A 223 -7.58 -0.90 13.67
C LYS A 223 -7.30 -0.02 12.45
N ALA A 224 -8.27 0.80 12.07
CA ALA A 224 -8.04 1.80 11.03
C ALA A 224 -6.87 2.72 11.44
N GLY A 225 -5.92 2.95 10.55
CA GLY A 225 -4.72 3.72 10.86
C GLY A 225 -3.57 3.50 9.87
N THR A 226 -2.50 4.26 10.09
CA THR A 226 -1.24 4.18 9.35
C THR A 226 -0.23 3.32 10.10
N TYR A 227 0.46 2.48 9.34
CA TYR A 227 1.41 1.49 9.83
C TYR A 227 2.70 1.52 9.00
N TYR A 228 3.79 1.09 9.61
CA TYR A 228 5.12 1.10 9.01
C TYR A 228 5.76 -0.28 9.08
N ILE A 229 6.34 -0.72 7.97
CA ILE A 229 7.12 -1.96 7.87
C ILE A 229 8.58 -1.54 7.75
N GLU A 230 9.41 -1.96 8.68
CA GLU A 230 10.87 -1.81 8.63
C GLU A 230 11.45 -3.13 8.16
N VAL A 231 12.16 -3.14 7.02
CA VAL A 231 12.88 -4.31 6.52
C VAL A 231 14.38 -4.09 6.69
N TYR A 232 15.09 -5.08 7.24
CA TYR A 232 16.50 -4.95 7.61
C TYR A 232 17.21 -6.30 7.62
N ASP A 233 18.53 -6.29 7.48
CA ASP A 233 19.36 -7.48 7.65
C ASP A 233 19.49 -7.87 9.14
N PHE A 234 19.29 -9.15 9.46
CA PHE A 234 19.43 -9.69 10.81
C PHE A 234 20.59 -10.68 10.87
N TYR A 235 21.81 -10.19 11.16
CA TYR A 235 22.89 -11.07 11.60
C TYR A 235 23.81 -10.41 12.64
N TRP A 236 24.38 -11.25 13.51
CA TRP A 236 25.21 -10.85 14.64
C TRP A 236 26.72 -10.83 14.32
N ASP A 237 27.13 -11.44 13.19
CA ASP A 237 28.54 -11.56 12.78
C ASP A 237 28.91 -10.67 11.58
N LYS A 238 27.96 -9.88 11.05
CA LYS A 238 28.13 -8.97 9.89
C LYS A 238 28.59 -9.65 8.60
N GLN A 239 28.47 -10.97 8.49
CA GLN A 239 28.96 -11.73 7.33
C GLN A 239 28.09 -11.55 6.07
N TYR A 240 26.83 -11.16 6.22
CA TYR A 240 25.87 -10.96 5.14
C TYR A 240 25.34 -9.54 5.11
N SER A 241 26.23 -8.55 5.02
CA SER A 241 25.84 -7.14 5.11
C SER A 241 24.93 -6.65 3.97
N SER A 242 24.56 -7.45 2.98
CA SER A 242 23.67 -7.03 1.89
C SER A 242 22.80 -8.18 1.37
N GLY A 243 21.57 -7.89 0.95
CA GLY A 243 20.73 -8.89 0.30
C GLY A 243 19.45 -8.35 -0.32
N THR A 244 18.98 -9.03 -1.36
CA THR A 244 17.72 -8.72 -2.04
C THR A 244 16.54 -9.38 -1.33
N TYR A 245 15.35 -8.80 -1.45
CA TYR A 245 14.11 -9.38 -0.95
C TYR A 245 12.90 -8.97 -1.80
N ASP A 246 11.85 -9.79 -1.74
CA ASP A 246 10.51 -9.44 -2.20
C ASP A 246 9.61 -9.18 -0.99
N LEU A 247 8.95 -8.02 -0.93
CA LEU A 247 7.95 -7.65 0.07
C LEU A 247 6.57 -7.58 -0.59
N ILE A 248 5.59 -8.26 -0.01
CA ILE A 248 4.17 -8.15 -0.37
C ILE A 248 3.40 -7.87 0.92
N ALA A 249 2.58 -6.83 0.92
CA ALA A 249 1.64 -6.58 2.01
C ALA A 249 0.24 -6.43 1.44
N THR A 250 -0.72 -7.18 1.99
CA THR A 250 -2.15 -7.00 1.72
C THR A 250 -2.83 -6.50 2.98
N TYR A 251 -3.77 -5.58 2.80
CA TYR A 251 -4.46 -4.96 3.92
C TYR A 251 -5.86 -4.53 3.51
N SER A 252 -6.77 -4.55 4.47
CA SER A 252 -8.17 -4.16 4.24
C SER A 252 -8.25 -2.68 3.87
N THR A 253 -8.88 -2.38 2.73
CA THR A 253 -9.14 -1.00 2.30
C THR A 253 -10.60 -0.84 1.87
N ASN A 254 -11.09 0.39 1.89
CA ASN A 254 -12.37 0.72 1.25
C ASN A 254 -12.26 0.78 -0.28
N SER A 255 -11.08 0.56 -0.87
CA SER A 255 -10.86 0.53 -2.32
C SER A 255 -11.03 -0.89 -2.85
N LYS A 256 -11.92 -1.07 -3.82
CA LYS A 256 -12.16 -2.34 -4.53
C LYS A 256 -11.37 -2.43 -5.84
N GLU A 257 -10.22 -1.77 -5.90
CA GLU A 257 -9.36 -1.85 -7.08
C GLU A 257 -8.61 -3.16 -7.04
N HIS A 258 -8.84 -4.00 -8.05
CA HIS A 258 -8.19 -5.30 -8.21
C HIS A 258 -7.37 -5.29 -9.49
N ASN A 259 -6.23 -5.96 -9.45
CA ASN A 259 -5.47 -6.27 -10.64
C ASN A 259 -6.33 -7.17 -11.54
N PRO A 260 -6.60 -6.78 -12.79
CA PRO A 260 -7.50 -7.53 -13.66
C PRO A 260 -6.95 -8.91 -14.09
N THR A 261 -5.66 -9.17 -13.86
CA THR A 261 -5.02 -10.46 -14.22
C THR A 261 -4.78 -11.35 -13.02
N THR A 262 -4.38 -10.77 -11.88
CA THR A 262 -4.08 -11.54 -10.66
C THR A 262 -5.21 -11.48 -9.63
N PHE A 263 -6.21 -10.61 -9.82
CA PHE A 263 -7.33 -10.35 -8.90
C PHE A 263 -6.96 -9.71 -7.55
N GLU A 264 -5.66 -9.55 -7.32
CA GLU A 264 -5.09 -8.90 -6.13
C GLU A 264 -5.35 -7.40 -6.02
N PRO A 265 -5.50 -6.85 -4.80
CA PRO A 265 -5.50 -7.57 -3.53
C PRO A 265 -6.84 -8.27 -3.28
N ASN A 266 -6.83 -9.54 -2.89
CA ASN A 266 -8.05 -10.23 -2.46
C ASN A 266 -7.86 -11.13 -1.23
N ASP A 267 -6.81 -10.89 -0.44
CA ASP A 267 -6.53 -11.67 0.78
C ASP A 267 -7.42 -11.41 1.98
N THR A 268 -8.44 -10.57 1.81
CA THR A 268 -9.37 -10.23 2.88
C THR A 268 -10.79 -10.32 2.37
N LEU A 269 -11.71 -10.65 3.27
CA LEU A 269 -13.13 -10.74 2.93
C LEU A 269 -13.69 -9.41 2.41
N GLU A 270 -13.19 -8.30 2.93
CA GLU A 270 -13.54 -6.93 2.52
C GLU A 270 -13.05 -6.60 1.10
N ASN A 271 -11.88 -7.13 0.71
CA ASN A 271 -11.33 -7.05 -0.63
C ASN A 271 -11.72 -8.28 -1.50
N ALA A 272 -12.78 -9.01 -1.15
CA ALA A 272 -13.13 -10.21 -1.91
C ALA A 272 -13.53 -9.88 -3.36
N PHE A 273 -12.82 -10.43 -4.34
CA PHE A 273 -13.05 -10.15 -5.75
C PHE A 273 -14.44 -10.65 -6.19
N PRO A 274 -15.33 -9.80 -6.75
CA PRO A 274 -16.67 -10.23 -7.11
C PRO A 274 -16.68 -11.06 -8.39
N ILE A 275 -17.22 -12.29 -8.31
CA ILE A 275 -17.20 -13.25 -9.43
C ILE A 275 -18.58 -13.49 -9.99
N LYS A 276 -18.67 -13.57 -11.32
CA LYS A 276 -19.95 -13.78 -12.03
C LYS A 276 -20.28 -15.26 -12.14
N SER A 277 -21.57 -15.57 -12.13
CA SER A 277 -22.01 -16.95 -12.21
C SER A 277 -21.56 -17.64 -13.51
N ASN A 278 -21.03 -18.85 -13.37
CA ASN A 278 -20.52 -19.70 -14.45
C ASN A 278 -19.38 -19.06 -15.28
N VAL A 279 -18.69 -18.06 -14.72
CA VAL A 279 -17.45 -17.55 -15.28
C VAL A 279 -16.29 -18.17 -14.52
N SER A 280 -15.39 -18.82 -15.25
CA SER A 280 -14.17 -19.39 -14.68
C SER A 280 -13.10 -18.32 -14.52
N ILE A 281 -12.41 -18.36 -13.38
CA ILE A 281 -11.30 -17.48 -13.02
C ILE A 281 -10.06 -18.34 -12.85
N ASN A 282 -8.99 -17.98 -13.55
CA ASN A 282 -7.69 -18.61 -13.38
C ASN A 282 -6.84 -17.70 -12.50
N SER A 283 -6.48 -18.16 -11.30
CA SER A 283 -5.65 -17.40 -10.36
C SER A 283 -4.56 -18.30 -9.76
N GLN A 284 -3.78 -17.76 -8.84
CA GLN A 284 -2.67 -18.43 -8.20
C GLN A 284 -2.57 -18.02 -6.74
N ILE A 285 -2.42 -19.00 -5.86
CA ILE A 285 -1.88 -18.81 -4.51
C ILE A 285 -0.36 -18.67 -4.67
N SER A 286 0.17 -17.48 -4.47
CA SER A 286 1.56 -17.12 -4.70
C SER A 286 2.51 -17.63 -3.62
N ASN A 287 2.04 -17.76 -2.38
CA ASN A 287 2.83 -18.21 -1.23
C ASN A 287 1.92 -18.68 -0.06
N SER A 288 2.52 -19.18 1.03
CA SER A 288 1.78 -19.86 2.11
C SER A 288 0.86 -18.95 2.90
N SER A 289 1.02 -17.63 2.78
CA SER A 289 0.18 -16.62 3.41
C SER A 289 -0.81 -15.99 2.44
N ASP A 290 -0.71 -16.32 1.15
CA ASP A 290 -1.65 -15.89 0.12
C ASP A 290 -2.94 -16.73 0.26
N ILE A 291 -4.03 -16.02 0.39
CA ILE A 291 -5.38 -16.54 0.51
C ILE A 291 -6.20 -15.71 -0.45
N ASP A 292 -7.02 -16.31 -1.28
CA ASP A 292 -7.83 -15.58 -2.25
C ASP A 292 -9.30 -15.55 -1.80
N PHE A 293 -9.83 -14.38 -1.44
CA PHE A 293 -11.28 -14.22 -1.21
C PHE A 293 -11.99 -13.77 -2.48
N TYR A 294 -13.11 -14.42 -2.76
CA TYR A 294 -14.06 -14.04 -3.80
C TYR A 294 -15.44 -13.80 -3.22
N SER A 295 -16.24 -12.95 -3.85
CA SER A 295 -17.63 -12.70 -3.44
C SER A 295 -18.63 -13.06 -4.53
N ILE A 296 -19.76 -13.63 -4.11
CA ILE A 296 -20.92 -13.89 -4.95
C ILE A 296 -22.16 -13.26 -4.31
N THR A 297 -23.07 -12.79 -5.15
CA THR A 297 -24.37 -12.25 -4.69
C THR A 297 -25.51 -13.03 -5.32
N LEU A 298 -26.26 -13.72 -4.46
CA LEU A 298 -27.49 -14.40 -4.82
C LEU A 298 -28.65 -13.43 -4.66
N ASN A 299 -29.35 -13.18 -5.75
CA ASN A 299 -30.57 -12.36 -5.80
C ASN A 299 -31.86 -13.19 -5.62
N LYS A 300 -31.73 -14.51 -5.56
CA LYS A 300 -32.77 -15.43 -5.10
C LYS A 300 -32.14 -16.64 -4.45
N GLU A 301 -32.92 -17.32 -3.63
CA GLU A 301 -32.54 -18.61 -3.04
C GLU A 301 -32.26 -19.67 -4.13
N GLY A 302 -31.28 -20.53 -3.86
CA GLY A 302 -31.06 -21.76 -4.59
C GLY A 302 -29.63 -22.29 -4.44
N ASN A 303 -29.25 -23.20 -5.35
CA ASN A 303 -27.99 -23.94 -5.22
C ASN A 303 -26.78 -23.12 -5.70
N VAL A 304 -25.82 -22.90 -4.82
CA VAL A 304 -24.47 -22.45 -5.14
C VAL A 304 -23.59 -23.66 -5.33
N ASN A 305 -23.05 -23.82 -6.53
CA ASN A 305 -22.12 -24.84 -6.94
C ASN A 305 -20.75 -24.19 -7.11
N ILE A 306 -19.78 -24.57 -6.29
CA ILE A 306 -18.40 -24.11 -6.42
C ILE A 306 -17.58 -25.28 -6.95
N SER A 307 -16.70 -25.01 -7.90
CA SER A 307 -15.73 -25.98 -8.40
C SER A 307 -14.34 -25.36 -8.50
N LEU A 308 -13.35 -26.07 -7.98
CA LEU A 308 -11.92 -25.88 -8.27
C LEU A 308 -11.48 -26.93 -9.31
N SER A 309 -10.67 -26.49 -10.26
CA SER A 309 -10.07 -27.34 -11.30
C SER A 309 -8.70 -26.80 -11.70
N ASN A 310 -7.95 -27.55 -12.53
CA ASN A 310 -6.61 -27.17 -13.00
C ASN A 310 -5.64 -26.73 -11.88
N THR A 311 -5.72 -27.41 -10.72
CA THR A 311 -4.87 -27.08 -9.59
C THR A 311 -3.45 -27.61 -9.79
N SER A 312 -2.43 -26.79 -9.55
CA SER A 312 -1.02 -27.24 -9.61
C SER A 312 -0.47 -27.70 -8.25
N ALA A 313 -1.27 -27.53 -7.19
CA ALA A 313 -0.97 -27.91 -5.81
C ALA A 313 -2.27 -28.33 -5.09
N PRO A 314 -2.19 -28.92 -3.88
CA PRO A 314 -3.36 -29.13 -3.04
C PRO A 314 -4.00 -27.78 -2.68
N ILE A 315 -5.10 -27.43 -3.34
CA ILE A 315 -5.82 -26.16 -3.12
C ILE A 315 -7.24 -26.51 -2.68
N ARG A 316 -7.73 -25.77 -1.69
CA ARG A 316 -9.07 -25.92 -1.13
C ARG A 316 -9.82 -24.62 -1.17
N PHE A 317 -11.13 -24.72 -0.97
CA PHE A 317 -11.96 -23.56 -0.70
C PHE A 317 -12.90 -23.77 0.48
N LYS A 318 -13.29 -22.67 1.09
CA LYS A 318 -14.39 -22.57 2.07
C LYS A 318 -15.41 -21.54 1.61
N ILE A 319 -16.65 -21.73 2.01
CA ILE A 319 -17.76 -20.81 1.78
C ILE A 319 -18.18 -20.20 3.12
N TYR A 320 -18.32 -18.88 3.16
CA TYR A 320 -18.77 -18.12 4.32
C TYR A 320 -20.01 -17.27 3.99
N ASP A 321 -20.82 -17.00 5.01
CA ASP A 321 -21.83 -15.94 4.93
C ASP A 321 -21.23 -14.54 5.16
N ALA A 322 -22.09 -13.52 5.09
CA ALA A 322 -21.69 -12.13 5.27
C ALA A 322 -21.13 -11.78 6.66
N ASN A 323 -21.31 -12.64 7.66
CA ASN A 323 -20.82 -12.47 9.02
C ASN A 323 -19.57 -13.32 9.29
N LYS A 324 -18.88 -13.78 8.24
CA LYS A 324 -17.70 -14.67 8.30
C LYS A 324 -18.01 -16.04 8.95
N LYS A 325 -19.27 -16.49 8.96
CA LYS A 325 -19.63 -17.83 9.46
C LYS A 325 -19.41 -18.88 8.38
N TRP A 326 -18.65 -19.92 8.70
CA TRP A 326 -18.39 -21.05 7.79
C TRP A 326 -19.67 -21.83 7.46
N LEU A 327 -19.87 -22.16 6.18
CA LEU A 327 -21.07 -22.82 5.66
C LEU A 327 -20.78 -24.17 4.98
N ASP A 328 -19.68 -24.25 4.23
CA ASP A 328 -19.23 -25.43 3.50
C ASP A 328 -17.78 -25.28 3.00
N GLY A 329 -17.18 -26.33 2.44
CA GLY A 329 -15.86 -26.29 1.80
C GLY A 329 -15.43 -27.62 1.19
N SER A 330 -14.51 -27.58 0.23
CA SER A 330 -14.03 -28.77 -0.49
C SER A 330 -12.67 -28.53 -1.17
N SER A 331 -12.06 -29.56 -1.73
CA SER A 331 -10.86 -29.48 -2.59
C SER A 331 -11.19 -29.59 -4.09
N GLU A 332 -12.42 -29.95 -4.45
CA GLU A 332 -12.83 -30.14 -5.84
C GLU A 332 -14.14 -29.42 -6.13
N SER A 333 -15.22 -29.79 -5.45
CA SER A 333 -16.52 -29.13 -5.63
C SER A 333 -17.41 -29.21 -4.39
N SER A 334 -18.35 -28.28 -4.29
CA SER A 334 -19.43 -28.24 -3.29
C SER A 334 -20.70 -27.73 -3.95
N SER A 335 -21.86 -28.22 -3.48
CA SER A 335 -23.17 -27.68 -3.83
C SER A 335 -23.95 -27.40 -2.55
N LYS A 336 -24.29 -26.14 -2.30
CA LYS A 336 -25.00 -25.70 -1.11
C LYS A 336 -26.24 -24.91 -1.47
N HIS A 337 -27.38 -25.28 -0.91
CA HIS A 337 -28.60 -24.47 -1.01
C HIS A 337 -28.50 -23.27 -0.07
N LEU A 338 -28.54 -22.06 -0.64
CA LEU A 338 -28.34 -20.80 0.09
C LEU A 338 -29.46 -19.82 -0.23
N ALA A 339 -29.84 -19.03 0.78
CA ALA A 339 -30.81 -17.95 0.62
C ALA A 339 -30.25 -16.82 -0.27
N ALA A 340 -31.10 -15.85 -0.63
CA ALA A 340 -30.62 -14.62 -1.24
C ALA A 340 -29.69 -13.88 -0.26
N GLY A 341 -28.54 -13.41 -0.74
CA GLY A 341 -27.52 -12.82 0.11
C GLY A 341 -26.17 -12.72 -0.58
N THR A 342 -25.19 -12.15 0.14
CA THR A 342 -23.79 -12.14 -0.29
C THR A 342 -23.04 -13.21 0.47
N TYR A 343 -22.20 -13.95 -0.25
CA TYR A 343 -21.38 -15.02 0.28
C TYR A 343 -19.96 -14.87 -0.22
N TYR A 344 -19.03 -15.43 0.56
CA TYR A 344 -17.60 -15.33 0.30
C TYR A 344 -17.00 -16.71 0.11
N ILE A 345 -16.05 -16.82 -0.81
CA ILE A 345 -15.31 -18.04 -1.11
C ILE A 345 -13.84 -17.74 -0.81
N GLU A 346 -13.30 -18.37 0.22
CA GLU A 346 -11.86 -18.35 0.54
C GLU A 346 -11.21 -19.50 -0.21
N VAL A 347 -10.23 -19.24 -1.07
CA VAL A 347 -9.40 -20.24 -1.72
C VAL A 347 -8.00 -20.16 -1.12
N TYR A 348 -7.42 -21.30 -0.76
CA TYR A 348 -6.12 -21.35 -0.07
C TYR A 348 -5.39 -22.66 -0.39
N ALA A 349 -4.06 -22.64 -0.28
CA ALA A 349 -3.25 -23.85 -0.37
C ALA A 349 -3.42 -24.72 0.90
N ASP A 350 -3.75 -25.99 0.73
CA ASP A 350 -3.86 -26.96 1.82
C ASP A 350 -2.48 -27.41 2.29
N TYR A 351 -2.13 -27.00 3.51
CA TYR A 351 -0.82 -27.20 4.09
C TYR A 351 -0.75 -28.52 4.86
N TRP A 352 0.01 -29.50 4.35
CA TRP A 352 0.43 -30.69 5.11
C TRP A 352 1.96 -30.77 5.11
N GLY A 353 2.60 -30.14 6.10
CA GLY A 353 4.07 -30.03 6.18
C GLY A 353 4.66 -28.93 5.27
N ASP A 354 5.93 -29.03 4.89
CA ASP A 354 6.69 -27.92 4.27
C ASP A 354 6.61 -27.82 2.73
N GLN A 355 5.73 -28.56 2.05
CA GLN A 355 5.90 -28.80 0.60
C GLN A 355 5.05 -27.96 -0.35
N TYR A 356 3.94 -27.35 0.09
CA TYR A 356 3.02 -26.67 -0.82
C TYR A 356 2.58 -25.32 -0.27
N SER A 357 3.39 -24.31 -0.55
CA SER A 357 3.08 -22.91 -0.26
C SER A 357 2.45 -22.17 -1.43
N SER A 358 2.41 -22.72 -2.63
CA SER A 358 1.90 -21.99 -3.80
C SER A 358 1.32 -22.92 -4.86
N GLY A 359 0.45 -22.39 -5.71
CA GLY A 359 -0.09 -23.11 -6.86
C GLY A 359 -1.17 -22.36 -7.61
N THR A 360 -1.36 -22.70 -8.89
CA THR A 360 -2.41 -22.15 -9.74
C THR A 360 -3.71 -22.91 -9.56
N TYR A 361 -4.85 -22.28 -9.83
CA TYR A 361 -6.16 -22.93 -9.85
C TYR A 361 -7.14 -22.22 -10.81
N THR A 362 -8.18 -22.95 -11.21
CA THR A 362 -9.36 -22.43 -11.89
C THR A 362 -10.58 -22.54 -10.96
N LEU A 363 -11.12 -21.41 -10.51
CA LEU A 363 -12.35 -21.32 -9.72
C LEU A 363 -13.55 -21.04 -10.62
N THR A 364 -14.65 -21.77 -10.44
CA THR A 364 -15.94 -21.45 -11.06
C THR A 364 -17.05 -21.53 -10.02
N ALA A 365 -17.95 -20.54 -10.01
CA ALA A 365 -19.12 -20.51 -9.14
C ALA A 365 -20.41 -20.46 -9.98
N GLY A 366 -21.18 -21.54 -9.98
CA GLY A 366 -22.52 -21.60 -10.56
C GLY A 366 -23.58 -21.36 -9.50
N TYR A 367 -24.38 -20.31 -9.63
CA TYR A 367 -25.40 -19.97 -8.64
C TYR A 367 -26.60 -19.35 -9.35
N PRO A 368 -27.81 -19.42 -8.76
CA PRO A 368 -29.00 -18.79 -9.30
C PRO A 368 -28.85 -17.28 -9.21
N ASN A 369 -28.13 -16.72 -10.17
CA ASN A 369 -28.31 -15.33 -10.51
C ASN A 369 -29.59 -15.29 -11.34
N ALA A 370 -30.64 -14.64 -10.86
CA ALA A 370 -31.65 -14.20 -11.80
C ALA A 370 -30.89 -13.32 -12.79
N ILE A 371 -30.57 -13.84 -13.98
CA ILE A 371 -30.17 -13.00 -15.09
C ILE A 371 -31.40 -12.10 -15.26
N ALA A 372 -31.38 -10.90 -14.68
CA ALA A 372 -32.07 -9.80 -15.30
C ALA A 372 -31.49 -9.83 -16.70
N LYS A 373 -32.27 -10.33 -17.68
CA LYS A 373 -31.88 -10.38 -19.09
C LYS A 373 -31.11 -9.09 -19.35
N SER A 374 -29.78 -9.18 -19.48
CA SER A 374 -29.01 -8.00 -19.83
C SER A 374 -29.39 -7.79 -21.27
N ASN A 375 -30.26 -6.83 -21.52
CA ASN A 375 -30.62 -6.52 -22.88
C ASN A 375 -29.36 -6.00 -23.57
N GLU A 376 -28.97 -6.65 -24.66
CA GLU A 376 -27.95 -6.12 -25.56
C GLU A 376 -28.55 -4.95 -26.31
N ILE A 377 -27.93 -3.77 -26.20
CA ILE A 377 -28.37 -2.56 -26.89
C ILE A 377 -27.35 -2.22 -27.96
N LEU A 378 -27.76 -2.29 -29.22
CA LEU A 378 -26.99 -1.79 -30.35
C LEU A 378 -27.55 -0.43 -30.80
N LEU A 379 -26.74 0.61 -30.72
CA LEU A 379 -27.04 1.96 -31.17
C LEU A 379 -26.13 2.34 -32.34
N TYR A 380 -26.55 3.32 -33.11
CA TYR A 380 -25.74 3.93 -34.18
C TYR A 380 -25.70 5.44 -34.00
N LEU A 381 -24.53 6.06 -34.17
CA LEU A 381 -24.41 7.51 -34.08
C LEU A 381 -25.28 8.20 -35.13
N ASN A 382 -25.96 9.27 -34.72
CA ASN A 382 -26.84 10.10 -35.54
C ASN A 382 -27.99 9.31 -36.21
N ASN A 383 -28.33 8.13 -35.69
CA ASN A 383 -29.43 7.31 -36.17
C ASN A 383 -30.43 7.05 -35.03
N LYS A 384 -31.72 7.09 -35.35
CA LYS A 384 -32.80 6.83 -34.40
C LYS A 384 -33.14 5.35 -34.28
N THR A 385 -32.61 4.48 -35.12
CA THR A 385 -32.84 3.03 -35.02
C THR A 385 -31.83 2.39 -34.08
N ALA A 386 -32.34 1.71 -33.06
CA ALA A 386 -31.60 0.86 -32.12
C ALA A 386 -32.04 -0.60 -32.25
N TYR A 387 -31.25 -1.53 -31.72
CA TYR A 387 -31.64 -2.93 -31.59
C TYR A 387 -31.48 -3.40 -30.15
N ILE A 388 -32.53 -4.02 -29.62
CA ILE A 388 -32.59 -4.58 -28.27
C ILE A 388 -32.70 -6.10 -28.41
N ASN A 389 -31.61 -6.81 -28.08
CA ASN A 389 -31.48 -8.25 -28.33
C ASN A 389 -31.85 -8.63 -29.78
N GLY A 390 -31.36 -7.85 -30.74
CA GLY A 390 -31.62 -8.04 -32.17
C GLY A 390 -32.99 -7.56 -32.69
N LYS A 391 -33.90 -7.09 -31.82
CA LYS A 391 -35.19 -6.51 -32.24
C LYS A 391 -35.07 -5.00 -32.42
N ASN A 392 -35.60 -4.47 -33.52
CA ASN A 392 -35.53 -3.04 -33.79
C ASN A 392 -36.37 -2.21 -32.79
N LYS A 393 -35.89 -1.00 -32.48
CA LYS A 393 -36.59 -0.02 -31.64
C LYS A 393 -36.22 1.40 -32.07
N THR A 394 -37.20 2.28 -32.16
CA THR A 394 -36.98 3.68 -32.56
C THR A 394 -36.76 4.56 -31.33
N LEU A 395 -35.69 5.34 -31.35
CA LEU A 395 -35.34 6.38 -30.39
C LEU A 395 -36.08 7.68 -30.71
N ALA A 396 -36.48 8.42 -29.67
CA ALA A 396 -36.99 9.78 -29.86
C ALA A 396 -35.91 10.71 -30.46
N THR A 397 -34.68 10.56 -29.97
CA THR A 397 -33.51 11.34 -30.37
C THR A 397 -32.28 10.42 -30.51
N ALA A 398 -31.43 10.70 -31.50
CA ALA A 398 -30.27 9.86 -31.80
C ALA A 398 -29.10 10.15 -30.86
N PRO A 399 -28.24 9.15 -30.55
CA PRO A 399 -26.94 9.40 -29.94
C PRO A 399 -26.08 10.28 -30.84
N PHE A 400 -25.21 11.09 -30.26
CA PHE A 400 -24.32 11.98 -31.01
C PHE A 400 -22.96 12.09 -30.33
N THR A 401 -21.99 12.66 -31.04
CA THR A 401 -20.68 12.98 -30.48
C THR A 401 -20.51 14.49 -30.40
N LYS A 402 -20.03 14.99 -29.26
CA LYS A 402 -19.69 16.40 -29.03
C LYS A 402 -18.39 16.45 -28.24
N GLN A 403 -17.41 17.21 -28.73
CA GLN A 403 -16.08 17.32 -28.13
C GLN A 403 -15.48 15.93 -27.79
N GLU A 404 -15.46 15.04 -28.78
CA GLU A 404 -14.96 13.65 -28.67
C GLU A 404 -15.71 12.74 -27.67
N THR A 405 -16.73 13.26 -26.98
CA THR A 405 -17.57 12.48 -26.07
C THR A 405 -18.84 12.03 -26.77
N THR A 406 -19.14 10.73 -26.67
CA THR A 406 -20.42 10.19 -27.15
C THR A 406 -21.50 10.34 -26.10
N PHE A 407 -22.60 10.98 -26.48
CA PHE A 407 -23.78 11.20 -25.68
C PHE A 407 -24.92 10.27 -26.11
N VAL A 408 -25.60 9.69 -25.12
CA VAL A 408 -26.74 8.79 -25.34
C VAL A 408 -27.98 9.27 -24.56
N PRO A 409 -29.20 9.00 -25.05
CA PRO A 409 -30.43 9.30 -24.31
C PRO A 409 -30.47 8.48 -23.01
N LEU A 410 -30.35 9.16 -21.86
CA LEU A 410 -30.22 8.54 -20.54
C LEU A 410 -31.35 7.56 -20.25
N ARG A 411 -32.60 8.03 -20.44
CA ARG A 411 -33.80 7.26 -20.12
C ARG A 411 -33.87 5.99 -20.95
N PHE A 412 -33.68 6.10 -22.27
CA PHE A 412 -33.72 4.94 -23.17
C PHE A 412 -32.69 3.89 -22.76
N VAL A 413 -31.40 4.27 -22.67
CA VAL A 413 -30.35 3.32 -22.34
C VAL A 413 -30.59 2.68 -20.97
N SER A 414 -30.95 3.47 -19.98
CA SER A 414 -31.18 2.97 -18.62
C SER A 414 -32.37 2.02 -18.54
N GLU A 415 -33.53 2.41 -19.09
CA GLU A 415 -34.77 1.61 -19.05
C GLU A 415 -34.64 0.33 -19.88
N GLU A 416 -33.98 0.37 -21.04
CA GLU A 416 -33.71 -0.84 -21.81
C GLU A 416 -32.76 -1.79 -21.07
N LEU A 417 -31.85 -1.29 -20.23
CA LEU A 417 -31.03 -2.13 -19.35
C LEU A 417 -31.79 -2.63 -18.10
N GLY A 418 -33.07 -2.30 -17.97
CA GLY A 418 -33.95 -2.70 -16.87
C GLY A 418 -33.96 -1.73 -15.68
N ALA A 419 -33.36 -0.54 -15.82
CA ALA A 419 -33.34 0.43 -14.74
C ALA A 419 -34.65 1.22 -14.65
N LYS A 420 -35.00 1.69 -13.45
CA LYS A 420 -36.07 2.67 -13.25
C LYS A 420 -35.48 4.08 -13.27
N VAL A 421 -36.08 4.98 -14.04
CA VAL A 421 -35.64 6.38 -14.16
C VAL A 421 -36.73 7.32 -13.65
N ASN A 422 -36.45 7.99 -12.54
CA ASN A 422 -37.35 8.97 -11.91
C ASN A 422 -36.75 10.38 -12.00
N TRP A 423 -37.56 11.37 -12.30
CA TRP A 423 -37.17 12.78 -12.25
C TRP A 423 -37.89 13.47 -11.10
N ASN A 424 -37.13 14.21 -10.29
CA ASN A 424 -37.65 15.04 -9.23
C ASN A 424 -37.61 16.52 -9.67
N SER A 425 -38.78 17.09 -9.94
CA SER A 425 -38.90 18.47 -10.41
C SER A 425 -38.58 19.51 -9.34
N LYS A 426 -38.53 19.15 -8.04
CA LYS A 426 -38.24 20.12 -6.97
C LYS A 426 -36.77 20.52 -6.92
N ASN A 427 -35.87 19.61 -7.29
CA ASN A 427 -34.43 19.81 -7.21
C ASN A 427 -33.69 19.44 -8.51
N ASN A 428 -34.44 19.18 -9.58
CA ASN A 428 -33.94 18.78 -10.91
C ASN A 428 -33.07 17.51 -10.90
N ASP A 429 -33.24 16.63 -9.90
CA ASP A 429 -32.50 15.38 -9.84
C ASP A 429 -33.14 14.30 -10.70
N ILE A 430 -32.31 13.61 -11.47
CA ILE A 430 -32.66 12.38 -12.17
C ILE A 430 -32.04 11.22 -11.41
N THR A 431 -32.90 10.34 -10.91
CA THR A 431 -32.52 9.12 -10.20
C THR A 431 -32.67 7.91 -11.11
N VAL A 432 -31.59 7.17 -11.32
CA VAL A 432 -31.59 5.88 -12.05
C VAL A 432 -31.31 4.76 -11.06
N GLN A 433 -32.13 3.71 -11.07
CA GLN A 433 -32.00 2.57 -10.17
C GLN A 433 -32.01 1.24 -10.92
N LEU A 434 -30.99 0.41 -10.72
CA LEU A 434 -30.87 -0.93 -11.31
C LEU A 434 -30.19 -1.87 -10.31
N ASN A 435 -30.85 -2.97 -9.92
CA ASN A 435 -30.27 -4.05 -9.10
C ASN A 435 -29.49 -3.54 -7.85
N GLY A 436 -30.07 -2.61 -7.09
CA GLY A 436 -29.43 -2.00 -5.92
C GLY A 436 -28.45 -0.85 -6.22
N SER A 437 -28.04 -0.68 -7.48
CA SER A 437 -27.28 0.51 -7.92
C SER A 437 -28.20 1.72 -8.02
N LYS A 438 -27.76 2.87 -7.53
CA LYS A 438 -28.48 4.15 -7.54
C LYS A 438 -27.56 5.26 -8.05
N ILE A 439 -27.95 5.87 -9.17
CA ILE A 439 -27.33 7.06 -9.73
C ILE A 439 -28.26 8.25 -9.48
N ILE A 440 -27.72 9.35 -8.97
CA ILE A 440 -28.41 10.63 -8.86
C ILE A 440 -27.58 11.65 -9.64
N LEU A 441 -28.17 12.29 -10.63
CA LEU A 441 -27.51 13.33 -11.43
C LEU A 441 -28.42 14.52 -11.62
N ASN A 442 -27.82 15.69 -11.79
CA ASN A 442 -28.49 16.93 -12.10
C ASN A 442 -27.87 17.51 -13.38
N THR A 443 -28.68 17.98 -14.32
CA THR A 443 -28.21 18.46 -15.64
C THR A 443 -27.42 19.78 -15.55
N GLU A 444 -27.47 20.47 -14.42
CA GLU A 444 -26.74 21.72 -14.18
C GLU A 444 -25.40 21.49 -13.45
N SER A 445 -25.11 20.25 -13.03
CA SER A 445 -23.94 19.90 -12.22
C SER A 445 -22.97 18.95 -12.93
N TYR A 446 -21.67 19.09 -12.67
CA TYR A 446 -20.67 18.07 -13.00
C TYR A 446 -20.64 16.92 -11.98
N TYR A 447 -21.16 17.16 -10.78
CA TYR A 447 -21.18 16.16 -9.72
C TYR A 447 -22.40 15.27 -9.85
N VAL A 448 -22.15 13.97 -9.76
CA VAL A 448 -23.17 12.91 -9.73
C VAL A 448 -22.90 12.01 -8.55
N THR A 449 -23.95 11.40 -7.99
CA THR A 449 -23.80 10.44 -6.90
C THR A 449 -24.07 9.04 -7.44
N VAL A 450 -23.11 8.14 -7.28
CA VAL A 450 -23.24 6.71 -7.62
C VAL A 450 -23.11 5.90 -6.34
N ASN A 451 -24.19 5.23 -5.94
CA ASN A 451 -24.27 4.41 -4.72
C ASN A 451 -23.84 5.17 -3.45
N GLY A 452 -24.20 6.45 -3.36
CA GLY A 452 -23.84 7.32 -2.23
C GLY A 452 -22.51 8.07 -2.37
N ASN A 453 -21.65 7.66 -3.31
CA ASN A 453 -20.35 8.30 -3.55
C ASN A 453 -20.44 9.38 -4.63
N SER A 454 -19.89 10.57 -4.36
CA SER A 454 -19.81 11.65 -5.35
C SER A 454 -18.74 11.33 -6.40
N LYS A 455 -19.07 11.54 -7.68
CA LYS A 455 -18.17 11.46 -8.84
C LYS A 455 -18.29 12.74 -9.65
N ILE A 456 -17.20 13.16 -10.27
CA ILE A 456 -17.19 14.30 -11.19
C ILE A 456 -17.21 13.79 -12.65
N LEU A 457 -18.09 14.36 -13.46
CA LEU A 457 -18.12 14.12 -14.90
C LEU A 457 -17.15 15.05 -15.62
N GLN A 458 -16.50 14.55 -16.67
CA GLN A 458 -15.65 15.38 -17.53
C GLN A 458 -16.47 16.38 -18.36
N VAL A 459 -17.71 16.02 -18.70
CA VAL A 459 -18.67 16.87 -19.40
C VAL A 459 -20.05 16.75 -18.73
N LYS A 460 -20.79 17.85 -18.66
CA LYS A 460 -22.12 17.87 -18.03
C LYS A 460 -23.13 17.03 -18.84
N PRO A 461 -24.15 16.44 -18.19
CA PRO A 461 -25.35 15.98 -18.89
C PRO A 461 -26.02 17.16 -19.61
N GLU A 462 -26.61 16.91 -20.77
CA GLU A 462 -27.28 17.95 -21.58
C GLU A 462 -28.75 17.65 -21.77
N VAL A 463 -29.58 18.68 -21.83
CA VAL A 463 -31.00 18.54 -22.19
C VAL A 463 -31.18 19.08 -23.61
N ILE A 464 -31.55 18.22 -24.55
CA ILE A 464 -31.82 18.58 -25.94
C ILE A 464 -33.23 18.12 -26.29
N ASN A 465 -34.09 19.08 -26.66
CA ASN A 465 -35.50 18.84 -27.00
C ASN A 465 -36.25 18.00 -25.95
N GLY A 466 -36.05 18.34 -24.66
CA GLY A 466 -36.67 17.64 -23.54
C GLY A 466 -36.10 16.24 -23.22
N THR A 467 -35.05 15.81 -23.93
CA THR A 467 -34.35 14.55 -23.63
C THR A 467 -33.03 14.83 -22.91
N THR A 468 -32.81 14.18 -21.77
CA THR A 468 -31.50 14.20 -21.09
C THR A 468 -30.52 13.25 -21.76
N PHE A 469 -29.37 13.79 -22.12
CA PHE A 469 -28.22 13.09 -22.66
C PHE A 469 -27.11 13.03 -21.63
N VAL A 470 -26.45 11.89 -21.56
CA VAL A 470 -25.31 11.66 -20.66
C VAL A 470 -24.14 11.07 -21.43
N PRO A 471 -22.90 11.24 -20.94
CA PRO A 471 -21.75 10.54 -21.49
C PRO A 471 -21.98 9.02 -21.41
N LEU A 472 -21.86 8.36 -22.55
CA LEU A 472 -22.07 6.91 -22.69
C LEU A 472 -21.22 6.12 -21.70
N ARG A 473 -19.92 6.44 -21.61
CA ARG A 473 -18.99 5.75 -20.73
C ARG A 473 -19.46 5.80 -19.28
N PHE A 474 -19.85 6.98 -18.80
CA PHE A 474 -20.34 7.16 -17.44
C PHE A 474 -21.57 6.30 -17.16
N VAL A 475 -22.62 6.39 -17.99
CA VAL A 475 -23.87 5.67 -17.71
C VAL A 475 -23.69 4.16 -17.80
N SER A 476 -22.86 3.67 -18.73
CA SER A 476 -22.58 2.24 -18.84
C SER A 476 -21.76 1.72 -17.66
N GLU A 477 -20.68 2.41 -17.26
CA GLU A 477 -19.88 2.03 -16.10
C GLU A 477 -20.67 2.07 -14.79
N ALA A 478 -21.46 3.13 -14.58
CA ALA A 478 -22.28 3.30 -13.39
C ALA A 478 -23.40 2.24 -13.27
N LEU A 479 -23.80 1.62 -14.38
CA LEU A 479 -24.75 0.50 -14.43
C LEU A 479 -24.07 -0.88 -14.57
N GLY A 480 -22.73 -0.93 -14.51
CA GLY A 480 -21.97 -2.18 -14.59
C GLY A 480 -22.00 -2.87 -15.97
N LYS A 481 -22.14 -2.09 -17.05
CA LYS A 481 -22.21 -2.57 -18.44
C LYS A 481 -20.93 -2.30 -19.20
N SER A 482 -20.60 -3.20 -20.11
CA SER A 482 -19.49 -3.03 -21.05
C SER A 482 -19.96 -2.35 -22.33
N VAL A 483 -19.07 -1.55 -22.93
CA VAL A 483 -19.31 -0.86 -24.19
C VAL A 483 -18.29 -1.29 -25.24
N LEU A 484 -18.76 -1.64 -26.43
CA LEU A 484 -17.92 -1.88 -27.60
C LEU A 484 -18.25 -0.85 -28.68
N TRP A 485 -17.24 -0.15 -29.15
CA TRP A 485 -17.35 0.83 -30.23
C TRP A 485 -16.83 0.23 -31.54
N ASN A 486 -17.61 0.36 -32.61
CA ASN A 486 -17.19 0.02 -33.96
C ASN A 486 -17.14 1.29 -34.81
N ALA A 487 -15.91 1.76 -35.07
CA ALA A 487 -15.68 2.97 -35.84
C ALA A 487 -16.19 2.88 -37.30
N LYS A 488 -16.04 1.72 -37.94
CA LYS A 488 -16.46 1.50 -39.33
C LYS A 488 -17.97 1.64 -39.50
N ASN A 489 -18.73 1.07 -38.58
CA ASN A 489 -20.19 1.06 -38.62
C ASN A 489 -20.82 2.20 -37.81
N LYS A 490 -20.00 3.03 -37.17
CA LYS A 490 -20.41 4.07 -36.20
C LYS A 490 -21.40 3.54 -35.16
N SER A 491 -21.17 2.31 -34.69
CA SER A 491 -22.11 1.59 -33.82
C SER A 491 -21.56 1.36 -32.42
N ILE A 492 -22.47 1.39 -31.44
CA ILE A 492 -22.20 1.22 -30.02
C ILE A 492 -22.96 -0.02 -29.55
N LEU A 493 -22.27 -1.02 -29.03
CA LEU A 493 -22.89 -2.19 -28.39
C LEU A 493 -22.71 -2.10 -26.88
N ILE A 494 -23.82 -2.16 -26.13
CA ILE A 494 -23.85 -2.15 -24.66
C ILE A 494 -24.32 -3.54 -24.19
N LYS A 495 -23.59 -4.18 -23.26
CA LYS A 495 -23.89 -5.54 -22.76
C LYS A 495 -23.66 -5.72 -21.26
#